data_AF-A0A917PV38-F1
#
_entry.id   AF-A0A917PV38-F1
#
_cell.length_a   1.000
_cell.length_b   1.000
_cell.length_c   1.000
_cell.angle_alpha   90.00
_cell.angle_beta   90.00
_cell.angle_gamma   90.00
#
_symmetry.space_group_name_H-M   'P 1'
#
loop_
_entity.id
_entity.type
_entity.pdbx_description
1 polymer ?
#
loop_
_entity_poly.entity_id
_entity_poly.type
_entity_poly.pdbx_seq_one_letter_code
_entity_poly.pdbx_strand_id
1 'polypeptide(L)'
;MLSGVTDDREDEQRFEFGLVPDSPETRLFVELSHFAGGDLSPAATALELATEFYERDEADNAGFLVDSAVVAYCRAFVASSVRGVRTLESHLAIPAEFAALHQTIRTYRNTTVAHSQSELSTTWPLVVIDRNQGGKRTV
;
A
#
# COMPACT_ATOMS: atom_id res chain seq x y z
N MET A 1 50.72 22.54 -5.53
CA MET A 1 50.26 21.40 -6.33
C MET A 1 49.13 20.74 -5.54
N LEU A 2 47.97 20.65 -6.17
CA LEU A 2 46.68 20.37 -5.55
C LEU A 2 46.51 18.89 -5.19
N SER A 3 45.87 18.69 -4.03
CA SER A 3 44.89 17.66 -3.71
C SER A 3 45.28 16.20 -3.95
N GLY A 4 45.60 15.50 -2.87
CA GLY A 4 45.38 14.06 -2.79
C GLY A 4 43.90 13.79 -3.05
N VAL A 5 43.64 13.09 -4.15
CA VAL A 5 42.34 12.50 -4.46
C VAL A 5 42.06 11.50 -3.34
N THR A 6 41.11 11.84 -2.47
CA THR A 6 40.46 10.85 -1.61
C THR A 6 39.80 9.84 -2.51
N ASP A 7 40.17 8.59 -2.33
CA ASP A 7 39.65 7.44 -3.04
C ASP A 7 38.21 7.18 -2.55
N ASP A 8 37.23 7.81 -3.18
CA ASP A 8 35.78 7.63 -2.88
C ASP A 8 35.26 6.23 -3.30
N ARG A 9 36.10 5.20 -3.30
CA ARG A 9 35.76 3.82 -3.70
C ARG A 9 35.34 2.90 -2.55
N GLU A 10 35.18 3.43 -1.33
CA GLU A 10 34.74 2.63 -0.17
C GLU A 10 33.21 2.48 -0.05
N ASP A 11 32.41 3.20 -0.83
CA ASP A 11 30.94 3.13 -0.78
C ASP A 11 30.31 2.10 -1.75
N GLU A 12 31.10 1.40 -2.57
CA GLU A 12 30.58 0.48 -3.59
C GLU A 12 30.18 -0.93 -3.07
N GLN A 13 30.41 -1.25 -1.78
CA GLN A 13 30.05 -2.55 -1.21
C GLN A 13 29.10 -2.47 -0.01
N ARG A 14 28.07 -1.61 -0.04
CA ARG A 14 27.07 -1.60 1.04
C ARG A 14 26.18 -2.86 1.06
N PHE A 15 26.05 -3.57 -0.07
CA PHE A 15 25.11 -4.68 -0.19
C PHE A 15 25.73 -5.88 -0.93
N GLU A 16 25.72 -7.04 -0.29
CA GLU A 16 25.99 -8.33 -0.92
C GLU A 16 24.66 -8.97 -1.34
N PHE A 17 24.54 -9.37 -2.60
CA PHE A 17 23.32 -9.97 -3.14
C PHE A 17 23.49 -11.48 -3.29
N GLY A 18 22.72 -12.25 -2.52
CA GLY A 18 22.62 -13.71 -2.65
C GLY A 18 21.37 -14.12 -3.43
N LEU A 19 21.51 -15.07 -4.36
CA LEU A 19 20.36 -15.71 -5.01
C LEU A 19 19.86 -16.86 -4.13
N VAL A 20 18.59 -16.80 -3.72
CA VAL A 20 17.92 -17.91 -3.04
C VAL A 20 17.32 -18.83 -4.11
N PRO A 21 17.59 -20.16 -4.08
CA PRO A 21 17.00 -21.10 -5.03
C PRO A 21 15.47 -21.07 -4.99
N ASP A 22 14.86 -21.29 -6.17
CA ASP A 22 13.43 -21.40 -6.30
C ASP A 22 12.93 -22.72 -5.66
N SER A 23 12.31 -22.60 -4.48
CA SER A 23 11.70 -23.70 -3.75
C SER A 23 10.29 -23.32 -3.30
N PRO A 24 9.43 -24.30 -2.93
CA PRO A 24 8.12 -24.01 -2.34
C PRO A 24 8.19 -23.03 -1.16
N GLU A 25 9.20 -23.16 -0.30
CA GLU A 25 9.44 -22.32 0.86
C GLU A 25 9.86 -20.91 0.47
N THR A 26 10.77 -20.75 -0.51
CA THR A 26 11.17 -19.43 -1.03
C THR A 26 9.98 -18.70 -1.65
N ARG A 27 9.13 -19.41 -2.40
CA ARG A 27 7.89 -18.84 -2.98
C ARG A 27 6.90 -18.42 -1.91
N LEU A 28 6.70 -19.24 -0.88
CA LEU A 28 5.83 -18.91 0.26
C LEU A 28 6.38 -17.70 1.02
N PHE A 29 7.69 -17.64 1.27
CA PHE A 29 8.34 -16.50 1.91
C PHE A 29 8.12 -15.20 1.13
N VAL A 30 8.31 -15.23 -0.19
CA VAL A 30 8.06 -14.08 -1.07
C VAL A 30 6.59 -13.68 -1.02
N GLU A 31 5.66 -14.63 -1.06
CA GLU A 31 4.22 -14.38 -0.97
C GLU A 31 3.82 -13.75 0.37
N LEU A 32 4.29 -14.28 1.50
CA LEU A 32 4.05 -13.71 2.83
C LEU A 32 4.68 -12.33 2.99
N SER A 33 5.89 -12.13 2.46
CA SER A 33 6.58 -10.84 2.45
C SER A 33 5.82 -9.79 1.64
N HIS A 34 5.15 -10.21 0.55
CA HIS A 34 4.29 -9.33 -0.23
C HIS A 34 3.09 -8.84 0.59
N PHE A 35 2.42 -9.73 1.34
CA PHE A 35 1.34 -9.30 2.24
C PHE A 35 1.84 -8.38 3.35
N ALA A 36 2.97 -8.72 3.97
CA ALA A 36 3.56 -7.91 5.03
C ALA A 36 3.91 -6.50 4.53
N GLY A 37 4.74 -6.39 3.49
CA GLY A 37 5.25 -5.11 3.02
C GLY A 37 4.28 -4.33 2.13
N GLY A 38 3.50 -5.01 1.31
CA GLY A 38 2.65 -4.39 0.29
C GLY A 38 1.22 -4.05 0.75
N ASP A 39 0.76 -4.66 1.83
CA ASP A 39 -0.61 -4.52 2.33
C ASP A 39 -0.66 -4.15 3.83
N LEU A 40 -0.03 -4.95 4.70
CA LEU A 40 -0.13 -4.76 6.16
C LEU A 40 0.69 -3.57 6.68
N SER A 41 1.93 -3.37 6.22
CA SER A 41 2.73 -2.20 6.63
C SER A 41 2.07 -0.88 6.23
N PRO A 42 1.56 -0.70 5.00
CA PRO A 42 0.76 0.48 4.64
C PRO A 42 -0.49 0.66 5.52
N ALA A 43 -1.19 -0.43 5.86
CA ALA A 43 -2.36 -0.36 6.74
C ALA A 43 -2.00 0.15 8.13
N ALA A 44 -0.90 -0.35 8.71
CA ALA A 44 -0.40 0.09 10.01
C ALA A 44 -0.01 1.58 9.98
N THR A 45 0.81 1.99 9.01
CA THR A 45 1.23 3.40 8.87
C THR A 45 0.05 4.34 8.68
N ALA A 46 -0.94 3.96 7.86
CA ALA A 46 -2.12 4.79 7.66
C ALA A 46 -2.94 4.94 8.95
N LEU A 47 -3.06 3.87 9.76
CA LEU A 47 -3.78 3.91 11.03
C LEU A 47 -3.04 4.73 12.11
N GLU A 48 -1.71 4.63 12.16
CA GLU A 48 -0.87 5.48 13.02
C GLU A 48 -1.10 6.95 12.69
N LEU A 49 -1.00 7.33 11.42
CA LEU A 49 -1.28 8.70 10.97
C LEU A 49 -2.73 9.11 11.25
N ALA A 50 -3.71 8.23 11.03
CA ALA A 50 -5.10 8.54 11.33
C ALA A 50 -5.29 8.92 12.81
N THR A 51 -4.59 8.23 13.70
CA THR A 51 -4.61 8.51 15.14
C THR A 51 -4.03 9.89 15.44
N GLU A 52 -2.86 10.22 14.86
CA GLU A 52 -2.23 11.55 15.03
C GLU A 52 -3.14 12.70 14.53
N PHE A 53 -3.82 12.50 13.40
CA PHE A 53 -4.72 13.50 12.83
C PHE A 53 -6.01 13.64 13.65
N TYR A 54 -6.53 12.52 14.18
CA TYR A 54 -7.68 12.54 15.07
C TYR A 54 -7.37 13.33 16.36
N GLU A 55 -6.19 13.13 16.95
CA GLU A 55 -5.74 13.87 18.14
C GLU A 55 -5.57 15.38 17.88
N ARG A 56 -5.38 15.78 16.62
CA ARG A 56 -5.29 17.18 16.17
C ARG A 56 -6.64 17.79 15.79
N ASP A 57 -7.75 17.09 16.00
CA ASP A 57 -9.10 17.49 15.61
C ASP A 57 -9.29 17.63 14.09
N GLU A 58 -8.49 16.90 13.30
CA GLU A 58 -8.57 16.85 11.84
C GLU A 58 -9.39 15.62 11.38
N ALA A 59 -10.66 15.57 11.80
CA ALA A 59 -11.51 14.39 11.65
C ALA A 59 -11.67 13.88 10.21
N ASP A 60 -11.77 14.77 9.23
CA ASP A 60 -11.93 14.38 7.82
C ASP A 60 -10.68 13.68 7.27
N ASN A 61 -9.49 14.20 7.60
CA ASN A 61 -8.21 13.61 7.22
C ASN A 61 -8.00 12.25 7.92
N ALA A 62 -8.36 12.18 9.20
CA ALA A 62 -8.33 10.93 9.95
C ALA A 62 -9.26 9.88 9.33
N GLY A 63 -10.48 10.27 8.94
CA GLY A 63 -11.44 9.40 8.26
C GLY A 63 -10.90 8.84 6.94
N PHE A 64 -10.28 9.68 6.11
CA PHE A 64 -9.65 9.25 4.86
C PHE A 64 -8.50 8.25 5.09
N LEU A 65 -7.70 8.46 6.13
CA LEU A 65 -6.61 7.57 6.50
C LEU A 65 -7.12 6.23 7.05
N VAL A 66 -8.23 6.24 7.81
CA VAL A 66 -8.92 5.01 8.24
C VAL A 66 -9.41 4.22 7.04
N ASP A 67 -10.06 4.85 6.07
CA ASP A 67 -10.51 4.19 4.84
C ASP A 67 -9.33 3.57 4.08
N SER A 68 -8.22 4.31 3.98
CA SER A 68 -6.98 3.83 3.35
C SER A 68 -6.40 2.62 4.08
N ALA A 69 -6.36 2.66 5.42
CA ALA A 69 -5.89 1.56 6.26
C ALA A 69 -6.75 0.30 6.09
N VAL A 70 -8.07 0.47 6.10
CA VAL A 70 -9.05 -0.61 5.90
C VAL A 70 -8.87 -1.27 4.53
N VAL A 71 -8.70 -0.48 3.46
CA VAL A 71 -8.49 -1.01 2.12
C VAL A 71 -7.19 -1.81 2.03
N ALA A 72 -6.09 -1.27 2.57
CA ALA A 72 -4.81 -1.95 2.59
C ALA A 72 -4.88 -3.27 3.39
N TYR A 73 -5.50 -3.25 4.58
CA TYR A 73 -5.73 -4.46 5.37
C TYR A 73 -6.57 -5.50 4.60
N CYS A 74 -7.71 -5.08 4.03
CA CYS A 74 -8.59 -5.99 3.31
C CYS A 74 -7.94 -6.58 2.05
N ARG A 75 -6.96 -5.91 1.43
CA ARG A 75 -6.21 -6.49 0.30
C ARG A 75 -5.40 -7.73 0.69
N ALA A 76 -4.96 -7.83 1.94
CA ALA A 76 -4.26 -9.01 2.44
C ALA A 76 -5.22 -10.18 2.70
N PHE A 77 -6.44 -9.90 3.18
CA PHE A 77 -7.34 -10.92 3.72
C PHE A 77 -8.54 -11.27 2.83
N VAL A 78 -9.00 -10.36 1.99
CA VAL A 78 -10.22 -10.51 1.19
C VAL A 78 -9.85 -10.81 -0.26
N ALA A 79 -10.36 -11.93 -0.77
CA ALA A 79 -10.20 -12.30 -2.16
C ALA A 79 -10.84 -11.25 -3.06
N SER A 80 -10.15 -10.90 -4.15
CA SER A 80 -10.69 -10.04 -5.19
C SER A 80 -10.53 -10.70 -6.55
N SER A 81 -11.40 -10.36 -7.49
CA SER A 81 -11.29 -10.83 -8.89
C SER A 81 -9.94 -10.45 -9.53
N VAL A 82 -9.29 -9.40 -9.02
CA VAL A 82 -8.01 -8.89 -9.53
C VAL A 82 -6.80 -9.62 -8.92
N ARG A 83 -6.84 -9.97 -7.63
CA ARG A 83 -5.71 -10.62 -6.92
C ARG A 83 -5.82 -12.14 -6.81
N GLY A 84 -6.94 -12.72 -7.24
CA GLY A 84 -7.18 -14.16 -7.16
C GLY A 84 -7.59 -14.63 -5.77
N VAL A 85 -7.51 -15.96 -5.57
CA VAL A 85 -8.04 -16.65 -4.38
C VAL A 85 -7.03 -16.69 -3.22
N ARG A 86 -5.75 -16.40 -3.45
CA ARG A 86 -4.72 -16.46 -2.42
C ARG A 86 -4.74 -15.21 -1.55
N THR A 87 -5.21 -15.39 -0.32
CA THR A 87 -5.23 -14.36 0.73
C THR A 87 -4.35 -14.82 1.89
N LEU A 88 -3.96 -13.92 2.77
CA LEU A 88 -3.20 -14.27 3.97
C LEU A 88 -3.95 -15.29 4.85
N GLU A 89 -5.29 -15.25 4.84
CA GLU A 89 -6.18 -16.23 5.48
C GLU A 89 -5.98 -17.67 4.99
N SER A 90 -5.48 -17.88 3.76
CA SER A 90 -5.18 -19.23 3.27
C SER A 90 -3.87 -19.81 3.84
N HIS A 91 -3.05 -18.95 4.45
CA HIS A 91 -1.74 -19.33 5.01
C HIS A 91 -1.73 -19.27 6.54
N LEU A 92 -2.54 -18.39 7.14
CA LEU A 92 -2.57 -18.13 8.57
C LEU A 92 -4.02 -17.99 9.05
N ALA A 93 -4.33 -18.64 10.17
CA ALA A 93 -5.59 -18.43 10.87
C ALA A 93 -5.55 -17.10 11.63
N ILE A 94 -6.66 -16.35 11.61
CA ILE A 94 -6.83 -15.18 12.48
C ILE A 94 -6.96 -15.67 13.93
N PRO A 95 -6.12 -15.18 14.87
CA PRO A 95 -6.26 -15.52 16.28
C PRO A 95 -7.65 -15.16 16.82
N ALA A 96 -8.20 -16.00 17.70
CA ALA A 96 -9.59 -15.90 18.16
C ALA A 96 -9.88 -14.54 18.84
N GLU A 97 -8.89 -14.01 19.55
CA GLU A 97 -8.94 -12.70 20.19
C GLU A 97 -9.10 -11.52 19.20
N PHE A 98 -8.68 -11.69 17.94
CA PHE A 98 -8.77 -10.67 16.90
C PHE A 98 -9.89 -10.93 15.88
N ALA A 99 -10.60 -12.07 16.00
CA ALA A 99 -11.64 -12.44 15.05
C ALA A 99 -12.75 -11.38 14.96
N ALA A 100 -13.18 -10.83 16.10
CA ALA A 100 -14.21 -9.79 16.13
C ALA A 100 -13.74 -8.51 15.42
N LEU A 101 -12.52 -8.04 15.71
CA LEU A 101 -11.94 -6.87 15.08
C LEU A 101 -11.79 -7.06 13.56
N HIS A 102 -11.31 -8.23 13.14
CA HIS A 102 -11.19 -8.60 11.74
C HIS A 102 -12.55 -8.53 11.01
N GLN A 103 -13.62 -9.04 11.63
CA GLN A 103 -14.97 -8.96 11.06
C GLN A 103 -15.52 -7.53 11.01
N THR A 104 -15.22 -6.70 12.01
CA THR A 104 -15.57 -5.28 12.02
C THR A 104 -14.93 -4.55 10.84
N ILE A 105 -13.63 -4.77 10.59
CA ILE A 105 -12.90 -4.15 9.47
C ILE A 105 -13.51 -4.58 8.13
N ARG A 106 -13.80 -5.88 7.95
CA ARG A 106 -14.42 -6.40 6.72
C ARG A 106 -15.82 -5.82 6.50
N THR A 107 -16.62 -5.71 7.56
CA THR A 107 -17.95 -5.12 7.49
C THR A 107 -17.84 -3.65 7.08
N TYR A 108 -17.00 -2.87 7.76
CA TYR A 108 -16.79 -1.46 7.45
C TYR A 108 -16.36 -1.23 6.00
N ARG A 109 -15.43 -2.04 5.47
CA ARG A 109 -15.05 -1.99 4.05
C ARG A 109 -16.25 -2.19 3.13
N ASN A 110 -17.10 -3.16 3.40
CA ASN A 110 -18.21 -3.52 2.52
C ASN A 110 -19.39 -2.54 2.61
N THR A 111 -19.61 -1.92 3.76
CA THR A 111 -20.74 -0.99 3.96
C THR A 111 -20.37 0.45 3.65
N THR A 112 -19.15 0.87 3.99
CA THR A 112 -18.76 2.28 3.98
C THR A 112 -17.86 2.56 2.78
N VAL A 113 -16.75 1.83 2.65
CA VAL A 113 -15.78 2.08 1.58
C VAL A 113 -16.33 1.66 0.21
N ALA A 114 -16.93 0.47 0.11
CA ALA A 114 -17.50 0.02 -1.17
C ALA A 114 -18.67 0.92 -1.61
N HIS A 115 -19.43 1.47 -0.66
CA HIS A 115 -20.52 2.38 -0.97
C HIS A 115 -20.01 3.76 -1.43
N SER A 116 -19.05 4.36 -0.73
CA SER A 116 -18.43 5.62 -1.15
C SER A 116 -17.71 5.52 -2.49
N GLN A 117 -17.12 4.36 -2.81
CA GLN A 117 -16.51 4.09 -4.11
C GLN A 117 -17.54 3.81 -5.21
N SER A 118 -18.74 3.33 -4.88
CA SER A 118 -19.82 3.14 -5.86
C SER A 118 -20.48 4.47 -6.28
N GLU A 119 -20.47 5.47 -5.40
CA GLU A 119 -20.96 6.83 -5.68
C GLU A 119 -19.95 7.68 -6.47
N LEU A 120 -18.67 7.28 -6.48
CA LEU A 120 -17.63 7.83 -7.36
C LEU A 120 -17.88 7.36 -8.81
N SER A 121 -18.92 7.93 -9.43
CA SER A 121 -19.19 7.83 -10.86
C SER A 121 -17.92 8.14 -11.66
N THR A 122 -17.58 7.25 -12.58
CA THR A 122 -16.40 7.31 -13.44
C THR A 122 -16.23 8.69 -14.06
N THR A 123 -15.31 9.49 -13.51
CA THR A 123 -14.93 10.76 -14.11
C THR A 123 -13.88 10.45 -15.18
N TRP A 124 -14.28 10.48 -16.45
CA TRP A 124 -13.35 10.30 -17.56
C TRP A 124 -12.42 11.51 -17.66
N PRO A 125 -11.09 11.37 -17.60
CA PRO A 125 -10.20 12.47 -17.90
C PRO A 125 -10.29 12.80 -19.40
N LEU A 126 -10.87 13.96 -19.74
CA LEU A 126 -10.87 14.50 -21.09
C LEU A 126 -9.59 15.32 -21.30
N VAL A 127 -8.66 14.80 -22.09
CA VAL A 127 -7.47 15.55 -22.52
C VAL A 127 -7.75 16.21 -23.86
N VAL A 128 -7.86 17.54 -23.88
CA VAL A 128 -7.95 18.35 -25.11
C VAL A 128 -6.55 18.86 -25.46
N ILE A 129 -5.96 18.33 -26.54
CA ILE A 129 -4.66 18.79 -27.05
C ILE A 129 -4.93 19.72 -28.24
N ASP A 130 -4.72 21.03 -28.04
CA ASP A 130 -4.74 22.01 -29.11
C ASP A 130 -3.48 21.86 -29.97
N ARG A 131 -3.63 21.38 -31.21
CA ARG A 131 -2.53 21.22 -32.18
C ARG A 131 -2.21 22.51 -32.94
N ASN A 132 -2.93 23.61 -32.70
CA ASN A 132 -2.69 24.88 -33.37
C ASN A 132 -1.76 25.83 -32.59
N GLN A 133 -1.32 25.46 -31.38
CA GLN A 133 -0.33 26.24 -30.62
C GLN A 133 1.05 25.59 -30.67
N GLY A 134 1.64 25.60 -31.86
CA GLY A 134 3.10 25.69 -31.95
C GLY A 134 3.54 27.08 -31.49
N GLY A 135 3.74 27.28 -30.18
CA GLY A 135 4.15 28.60 -29.70
C GLY A 135 4.33 28.77 -28.19
N LYS A 136 5.60 28.71 -27.78
CA LYS A 136 6.19 29.23 -26.52
C LYS A 136 5.74 28.60 -25.20
N ARG A 137 6.66 27.77 -24.66
CA ARG A 137 6.84 27.61 -23.21
C ARG A 137 7.07 28.98 -22.59
N THR A 138 6.26 29.31 -21.59
CA THR A 138 6.66 30.25 -20.55
C THR A 138 6.35 29.59 -19.21
N VAL A 139 7.29 29.78 -18.29
CA VAL A 139 7.50 29.13 -16.98
C VAL A 139 6.23 29.03 -16.15
#